data_AF-X8JRK7-F1
#
_entry.id   AF-X8JRK7-F1
#
_cell.length_a   1.000
_cell.length_b   1.000
_cell.length_c   1.000
_cell.angle_alpha   90.00
_cell.angle_beta   90.00
_cell.angle_gamma   90.00
#
_symmetry.space_group_name_H-M   'P 1'
#
loop_
_entity.id
_entity.type
_entity.pdbx_description
1 polymer ?
#
loop_
_entity_poly.entity_id
_entity_poly.type
_entity_poly.pdbx_seq_one_letter_code
_entity_poly.pdbx_strand_id
1 'polypeptide(L)'
;MNTKRVGVLGGGQLGRMLAASASLLNVQLVFLDVGAQAPAKQVFASTDHIDGSFSDPTKIRELASKVDILTVEIEHVNAEVLESIEREGKVSVQPTPATIRIIQDKYVQKEHLVSHNVRVADSVPVASSVEAVQDAGRKMGYPLMLKSRTLAYDGRGNFVLRSEDKAAEALKALGDRPLYAERWAPFTKELAVMVVRGLDGQVKSYPVVETVHKNNICHLVFAPARENPVVIQAARKLAEDAVRTFTGAGVFGVEMFLMPDDTLMVNEIAPRPHNSGHYTIEGCYSSQYDNHLRAILSLPLGDTELKVPSAIMLNLIGQSDQGDEIGRVARAALDVPGASTHLYGKAACRPGRKMGHITIVGASDAQTRRSLRGLLEVMGESTDQVDLYAPEDPMPGFSHSSPLVGVIMGSDSDLPTMRAAAQILENFKIPFELSIVSAHRTADRMVTYARSAAGRGLKVIIAGAGGAAHLPGMVAAMTSLPVIGVPVKGSSLDGVDSLHSIVQMPRGVPVATVAINNSTNAGLLAVRILGASNPRIQAAMDEYMQKMEKEVLGKVDRLDQIGWKEY
;
A
#
# COMPACT_ATOMS: atom_id res chain seq x y z
N MET A 1 -22.16 -6.11 -21.57
CA MET A 1 -22.89 -4.85 -21.29
C MET A 1 -22.46 -3.69 -22.19
N ASN A 2 -21.38 -3.84 -22.96
CA ASN A 2 -21.01 -2.94 -24.05
C ASN A 2 -20.61 -3.84 -25.24
N THR A 3 -21.09 -3.58 -26.46
CA THR A 3 -20.72 -4.37 -27.65
C THR A 3 -19.39 -3.93 -28.25
N LYS A 4 -18.79 -2.85 -27.73
CA LYS A 4 -17.53 -2.32 -28.20
C LYS A 4 -16.38 -3.30 -27.96
N ARG A 5 -15.53 -3.44 -28.97
CA ARG A 5 -14.28 -4.20 -28.95
C ARG A 5 -13.13 -3.26 -28.63
N VAL A 6 -12.22 -3.69 -27.76
CA VAL A 6 -11.04 -2.92 -27.36
C VAL A 6 -9.79 -3.56 -27.94
N GLY A 7 -9.04 -2.82 -28.73
CA GLY A 7 -7.71 -3.18 -29.17
C GLY A 7 -6.66 -2.71 -28.17
N VAL A 8 -5.71 -3.55 -27.83
CA VAL A 8 -4.65 -3.24 -26.86
C VAL A 8 -3.29 -3.38 -27.56
N LEU A 9 -2.54 -2.27 -27.59
CA LEU A 9 -1.17 -2.24 -28.07
C LEU A 9 -0.23 -2.73 -26.96
N GLY A 10 0.30 -3.95 -27.13
CA GLY A 10 1.09 -4.66 -26.13
C GLY A 10 0.31 -5.79 -25.45
N GLY A 11 0.95 -6.94 -25.32
CA GLY A 11 0.39 -8.19 -24.78
C GLY A 11 1.11 -8.67 -23.53
N GLY A 12 1.80 -7.77 -22.83
CA GLY A 12 2.57 -8.03 -21.61
C GLY A 12 1.70 -8.38 -20.40
N GLN A 13 2.31 -8.32 -19.21
CA GLN A 13 1.62 -8.68 -17.97
C GLN A 13 0.45 -7.75 -17.63
N LEU A 14 0.53 -6.46 -17.99
CA LEU A 14 -0.57 -5.53 -17.69
C LEU A 14 -1.76 -5.85 -18.60
N GLY A 15 -1.50 -6.22 -19.86
CA GLY A 15 -2.51 -6.74 -20.79
C GLY A 15 -3.14 -8.05 -20.29
N ARG A 16 -2.35 -8.94 -19.68
CA ARG A 16 -2.86 -10.19 -19.05
C ARG A 16 -3.83 -9.91 -17.91
N MET A 17 -3.51 -8.97 -17.02
CA MET A 17 -4.40 -8.60 -15.92
C MET A 17 -5.61 -7.81 -16.42
N LEU A 18 -5.45 -6.98 -17.45
CA LEU A 18 -6.56 -6.31 -18.15
C LEU A 18 -7.53 -7.34 -18.76
N ALA A 19 -7.00 -8.40 -19.38
CA ALA A 19 -7.79 -9.50 -19.93
C ALA A 19 -8.62 -10.22 -18.87
N ALA A 20 -8.08 -10.44 -17.68
CA ALA A 20 -8.83 -11.05 -16.58
C ALA A 20 -10.05 -10.21 -16.19
N SER A 21 -9.87 -8.89 -16.01
CA SER A 21 -10.97 -7.95 -15.76
C SER A 21 -11.97 -7.87 -16.93
N ALA A 22 -11.48 -7.87 -18.18
CA ALA A 22 -12.32 -7.81 -19.36
C ALA A 22 -13.23 -9.03 -19.49
N SER A 23 -12.72 -10.22 -19.19
CA SER A 23 -13.52 -11.45 -19.16
C SER A 23 -14.68 -11.37 -18.17
N LEU A 24 -14.46 -10.81 -16.97
CA LEU A 24 -15.53 -10.63 -15.96
C LEU A 24 -16.58 -9.58 -16.38
N LEU A 25 -16.17 -8.55 -17.13
CA LEU A 25 -17.07 -7.52 -17.66
C LEU A 25 -17.73 -7.90 -19.00
N ASN A 26 -17.40 -9.07 -19.56
CA ASN A 26 -17.76 -9.49 -20.90
C ASN A 26 -17.40 -8.44 -21.97
N VAL A 27 -16.15 -7.97 -21.92
CA VAL A 27 -15.55 -7.04 -22.88
C VAL A 27 -14.62 -7.82 -23.80
N GLN A 28 -14.78 -7.63 -25.10
CA GLN A 28 -13.95 -8.28 -26.11
C GLN A 28 -12.63 -7.52 -26.31
N LEU A 29 -11.50 -8.20 -26.13
CA LEU A 29 -10.17 -7.65 -26.35
C LEU A 29 -9.49 -8.23 -27.60
N VAL A 30 -8.70 -7.41 -28.28
CA VAL A 30 -7.79 -7.84 -29.35
C VAL A 30 -6.39 -7.28 -29.07
N PHE A 31 -5.40 -8.15 -28.84
CA PHE A 31 -4.03 -7.74 -28.57
C PHE A 31 -3.19 -7.68 -29.84
N LEU A 32 -2.35 -6.64 -29.95
CA LEU A 32 -1.23 -6.56 -30.88
C LEU A 32 0.07 -6.70 -30.10
N ASP A 33 0.78 -7.82 -30.29
CA ASP A 33 2.07 -8.07 -29.63
C ASP A 33 2.87 -9.10 -30.42
N VAL A 34 4.19 -9.16 -30.17
CA VAL A 34 5.09 -10.10 -30.83
C VAL A 34 5.01 -11.47 -30.17
N GLY A 35 4.75 -12.49 -30.98
CA GLY A 35 4.65 -13.87 -30.55
C GLY A 35 3.21 -14.29 -30.25
N ALA A 36 2.88 -15.52 -30.62
CA ALA A 36 1.59 -16.13 -30.34
C ALA A 36 1.33 -16.36 -28.84
N GLN A 37 2.40 -16.42 -28.03
CA GLN A 37 2.36 -16.78 -26.61
C GLN A 37 2.66 -15.59 -25.68
N ALA A 38 2.39 -14.36 -26.11
CA ALA A 38 2.47 -13.19 -25.24
C ALA A 38 1.56 -13.37 -23.99
N PRO A 39 1.96 -12.91 -22.79
CA PRO A 39 1.23 -13.13 -21.55
C PRO A 39 -0.29 -12.94 -21.60
N ALA A 40 -0.78 -11.92 -22.31
CA ALA A 40 -2.20 -11.62 -22.46
C ALA A 40 -2.92 -12.61 -23.41
N LYS A 41 -2.29 -12.99 -24.53
CA LYS A 41 -2.82 -13.94 -25.52
C LYS A 41 -3.02 -15.34 -24.95
N GLN A 42 -2.29 -15.69 -23.88
CA GLN A 42 -2.42 -16.99 -23.20
C GLN A 42 -3.73 -17.15 -22.41
N VAL A 43 -4.31 -16.05 -21.93
CA VAL A 43 -5.49 -16.07 -21.02
C VAL A 43 -6.75 -15.54 -21.69
N PHE A 44 -6.60 -14.78 -22.77
CA PHE A 44 -7.72 -14.27 -23.53
C PHE A 44 -7.80 -15.03 -24.85
N ALA A 45 -8.70 -16.00 -24.92
CA ALA A 45 -8.87 -16.80 -26.12
C ALA A 45 -9.56 -15.96 -27.21
N SER A 46 -8.80 -15.55 -28.23
CA SER A 46 -9.33 -14.90 -29.42
C SER A 46 -8.47 -15.23 -30.64
N THR A 47 -9.13 -15.58 -31.74
CA THR A 47 -8.46 -15.80 -33.03
C THR A 47 -8.08 -14.50 -33.74
N ASP A 48 -8.55 -13.36 -33.24
CA ASP A 48 -8.39 -12.06 -33.90
C ASP A 48 -7.11 -11.33 -33.47
N HIS A 49 -6.38 -11.87 -32.48
CA HIS A 49 -5.11 -11.32 -32.03
C HIS A 49 -4.11 -11.18 -33.17
N ILE A 50 -3.35 -10.08 -33.14
CA ILE A 50 -2.43 -9.74 -34.20
C ILE A 50 -1.00 -10.00 -33.73
N ASP A 51 -0.27 -10.75 -34.54
CA ASP A 51 1.16 -10.95 -34.38
C ASP A 51 1.93 -9.84 -35.10
N GLY A 52 2.73 -9.10 -34.32
CA GLY A 52 3.51 -7.98 -34.84
C GLY A 52 3.92 -7.00 -33.76
N SER A 53 4.83 -6.09 -34.13
CA SER A 53 5.24 -5.01 -33.25
C SER A 53 4.12 -3.99 -33.07
N PHE A 54 3.87 -3.56 -31.83
CA PHE A 54 2.99 -2.44 -31.51
C PHE A 54 3.57 -1.06 -31.91
N SER A 55 4.76 -1.03 -32.52
CA SER A 55 5.33 0.16 -33.16
C SER A 55 5.22 0.14 -34.69
N ASP A 56 4.75 -0.96 -35.30
CA ASP A 56 4.58 -1.09 -36.75
C ASP A 56 3.27 -0.40 -37.21
N PRO A 57 3.35 0.65 -38.05
CA PRO A 57 2.18 1.37 -38.55
C PRO A 57 1.13 0.48 -39.22
N THR A 58 1.56 -0.54 -39.95
CA THR A 58 0.68 -1.44 -40.69
C THR A 58 -0.13 -2.30 -39.74
N LYS A 59 0.53 -2.83 -38.71
CA LYS A 59 -0.09 -3.69 -37.69
C LYS A 59 -1.01 -2.92 -36.76
N ILE A 60 -0.67 -1.68 -36.42
CA ILE A 60 -1.55 -0.80 -35.64
C ILE A 60 -2.84 -0.50 -36.43
N ARG A 61 -2.74 -0.22 -37.74
CA ARG A 61 -3.95 -0.04 -38.59
C ARG A 61 -4.75 -1.33 -38.76
N GLU A 62 -4.07 -2.48 -38.88
CA GLU A 62 -4.74 -3.78 -38.89
C GLU A 62 -5.58 -3.97 -37.62
N LEU A 63 -5.01 -3.64 -36.45
CA LEU A 63 -5.74 -3.70 -35.18
C LEU A 63 -6.93 -2.73 -35.17
N ALA A 64 -6.70 -1.48 -35.54
CA ALA A 64 -7.73 -0.44 -35.58
C ALA A 64 -8.94 -0.85 -36.43
N SER A 65 -8.73 -1.59 -37.53
CA SER A 65 -9.82 -2.05 -38.41
C SER A 65 -10.78 -3.07 -37.75
N LYS A 66 -10.40 -3.67 -36.62
CA LYS A 66 -11.15 -4.74 -35.94
C LYS A 66 -11.81 -4.30 -34.63
N VAL A 67 -11.63 -3.05 -34.20
CA VAL A 67 -11.97 -2.58 -32.85
C VAL A 67 -12.60 -1.19 -32.86
N ASP A 68 -13.33 -0.86 -31.79
CA ASP A 68 -13.98 0.45 -31.61
C ASP A 68 -13.11 1.42 -30.79
N ILE A 69 -12.28 0.88 -29.92
CA ILE A 69 -11.38 1.63 -29.02
C ILE A 69 -9.99 1.02 -29.08
N LEU A 70 -8.95 1.84 -29.12
CA LEU A 70 -7.56 1.46 -28.90
C LEU A 70 -7.09 1.96 -27.54
N THR A 71 -6.36 1.11 -26.82
CA THR A 71 -5.61 1.48 -25.61
C THR A 71 -4.21 0.90 -25.64
N VAL A 72 -3.36 1.34 -24.71
CA VAL A 72 -1.95 0.97 -24.65
C VAL A 72 -1.62 0.22 -23.36
N GLU A 73 -0.90 -0.88 -23.50
CA GLU A 73 -0.28 -1.61 -22.38
C GLU A 73 1.10 -1.03 -22.04
N ILE A 74 1.75 -0.42 -23.03
CA ILE A 74 3.09 0.17 -22.95
C ILE A 74 3.08 1.53 -23.63
N GLU A 75 3.80 2.50 -23.06
CA GLU A 75 3.86 3.85 -23.60
C GLU A 75 4.66 3.94 -24.90
N HIS A 76 5.53 2.98 -25.23
CA HIS A 76 6.43 3.03 -26.39
C HIS A 76 5.79 2.58 -27.72
N VAL A 77 4.68 3.22 -28.08
CA VAL A 77 3.91 2.98 -29.31
C VAL A 77 4.11 4.10 -30.35
N ASN A 78 3.68 3.89 -31.59
CA ASN A 78 3.75 4.93 -32.61
C ASN A 78 2.60 5.95 -32.45
N ALA A 79 2.86 7.06 -31.73
CA ALA A 79 1.86 8.09 -31.46
C ALA A 79 1.35 8.80 -32.73
N GLU A 80 2.16 8.93 -33.78
CA GLU A 80 1.75 9.55 -35.05
C GLU A 80 0.70 8.72 -35.78
N VAL A 81 0.87 7.39 -35.79
CA VAL A 81 -0.10 6.49 -36.39
C VAL A 81 -1.40 6.49 -35.59
N LEU A 82 -1.32 6.49 -34.25
CA LEU A 82 -2.50 6.58 -33.39
C LEU A 82 -3.26 7.90 -33.61
N GLU A 83 -2.55 9.01 -33.77
CA GLU A 83 -3.14 10.31 -34.08
C GLU A 83 -3.79 10.34 -35.46
N SER A 84 -3.17 9.72 -36.48
CA SER A 84 -3.79 9.52 -37.79
C SER A 84 -5.10 8.75 -37.68
N ILE A 85 -5.11 7.63 -36.93
CA ILE A 85 -6.29 6.79 -36.76
C ILE A 85 -7.41 7.53 -36.02
N GLU A 86 -7.07 8.28 -34.98
CA GLU A 86 -8.04 9.08 -34.22
C GLU A 86 -8.70 10.15 -35.10
N ARG A 87 -7.92 10.84 -35.95
CA ARG A 87 -8.44 11.86 -36.89
C ARG A 87 -9.38 11.29 -37.94
N GLU A 88 -9.25 10.01 -38.31
CA GLU A 88 -10.19 9.34 -39.21
C GLU A 88 -11.59 9.18 -38.58
N GLY A 89 -11.70 9.31 -37.25
CA GLY A 89 -12.98 9.36 -36.51
C GLY A 89 -13.69 8.01 -36.35
N LYS A 90 -13.09 6.90 -36.80
CA LYS A 90 -13.69 5.56 -36.73
C LYS A 90 -13.42 4.82 -35.42
N VAL A 91 -12.27 5.10 -34.80
CA VAL A 91 -11.76 4.39 -33.62
C VAL A 91 -11.32 5.41 -32.60
N SER A 92 -11.76 5.26 -31.35
CA SER A 92 -11.31 6.13 -30.26
C SER A 92 -9.98 5.64 -29.69
N VAL A 93 -9.00 6.52 -29.46
CA VAL A 93 -7.72 6.15 -28.85
C VAL A 93 -7.63 6.70 -27.44
N GLN A 94 -7.42 5.82 -26.45
CA GLN A 94 -7.42 6.16 -25.03
C GLN A 94 -6.19 5.61 -24.30
N PRO A 95 -5.42 6.42 -23.55
CA PRO A 95 -5.50 7.88 -23.51
C PRO A 95 -5.17 8.49 -24.89
N THR A 96 -5.41 9.79 -25.05
CA THR A 96 -5.26 10.42 -26.37
C THR A 96 -3.82 10.30 -26.89
N PRO A 97 -3.63 10.24 -28.23
CA PRO A 97 -2.31 10.25 -28.85
C PRO A 97 -1.43 11.43 -28.39
N ALA A 98 -2.05 12.60 -28.15
CA ALA A 98 -1.36 13.77 -27.61
C ALA A 98 -0.80 13.52 -26.20
N THR A 99 -1.59 12.92 -25.31
CA THR A 99 -1.14 12.51 -23.97
C THR A 99 -0.02 11.48 -24.05
N ILE A 100 -0.15 10.47 -24.90
CA ILE A 100 0.89 9.46 -25.11
C ILE A 100 2.20 10.13 -25.56
N ARG A 101 2.13 11.03 -26.54
CA ARG A 101 3.30 11.75 -27.07
C ARG A 101 4.02 12.59 -26.00
N ILE A 102 3.28 13.32 -25.17
CA ILE A 102 3.86 14.11 -24.07
C ILE A 102 4.57 13.20 -23.07
N ILE A 103 3.96 12.06 -22.72
CA ILE A 103 4.47 11.17 -21.66
C ILE A 103 5.63 10.28 -22.13
N GLN A 104 5.69 9.96 -23.43
CA GLN A 104 6.79 9.20 -24.01
C GLN A 104 8.15 9.89 -23.87
N ASP A 105 8.17 11.22 -23.88
CA ASP A 105 9.36 12.03 -23.64
C ASP A 105 9.33 12.60 -22.21
N LYS A 106 10.16 12.04 -21.35
CA LYS A 106 10.21 12.36 -19.92
C LYS A 106 10.59 13.82 -19.64
N TYR A 107 11.34 14.47 -20.55
CA TYR A 107 11.64 15.89 -20.42
C TYR A 107 10.43 16.75 -20.79
N VAL A 108 9.77 16.43 -21.92
CA VAL A 108 8.54 17.14 -22.34
C VAL A 108 7.41 16.96 -21.32
N GLN A 109 7.30 15.77 -20.70
CA GLN A 109 6.38 15.55 -19.59
C GLN A 109 6.64 16.53 -18.44
N LYS A 110 7.90 16.76 -18.07
CA LYS A 110 8.25 17.71 -17.01
C LYS A 110 7.94 19.14 -17.42
N GLU A 111 8.28 19.55 -18.63
CA GLU A 111 7.92 20.88 -19.14
C GLU A 111 6.41 21.11 -19.11
N HIS A 112 5.62 20.10 -19.53
CA HIS A 112 4.16 20.12 -19.45
C HIS A 112 3.67 20.29 -18.02
N LEU A 113 4.19 19.50 -17.07
CA LEU A 113 3.81 19.59 -15.66
C LEU A 113 4.19 20.95 -15.04
N VAL A 114 5.39 21.48 -15.33
CA VAL A 114 5.83 22.81 -14.89
C VAL A 114 4.91 23.90 -15.41
N SER A 115 4.51 23.84 -16.69
CA SER A 115 3.59 24.82 -17.29
C SER A 115 2.20 24.83 -16.64
N HIS A 116 1.84 23.75 -15.93
CA HIS A 116 0.60 23.62 -15.17
C HIS A 116 0.80 23.77 -13.65
N ASN A 117 1.92 24.34 -13.20
CA ASN A 117 2.26 24.54 -11.79
C ASN A 117 2.34 23.25 -10.95
N VAL A 118 2.64 22.12 -11.60
CA VAL A 118 2.93 20.86 -10.90
C VAL A 118 4.42 20.80 -10.61
N ARG A 119 4.77 20.66 -9.32
CA ARG A 119 6.17 20.60 -8.87
C ARG A 119 6.84 19.31 -9.35
N VAL A 120 7.96 19.46 -10.06
CA VAL A 120 8.86 18.39 -10.51
C VAL A 120 10.30 18.78 -10.18
N ALA A 121 11.24 17.85 -10.33
CA ALA A 121 12.67 18.18 -10.20
C ALA A 121 13.10 19.17 -11.30
N ASP A 122 13.89 20.18 -10.91
CA ASP A 122 14.55 21.08 -11.86
C ASP A 122 15.29 20.27 -12.91
N SER A 123 15.03 20.55 -14.18
CA SER A 123 15.54 19.74 -15.29
C SER A 123 15.90 20.58 -16.51
N VAL A 124 16.94 20.15 -17.24
CA VAL A 124 17.42 20.82 -18.45
C VAL A 124 17.73 19.80 -19.55
N PRO A 125 17.52 20.13 -20.84
CA PRO A 125 17.89 19.24 -21.92
C PRO A 125 19.42 19.23 -22.07
N VAL A 126 19.99 18.07 -22.41
CA VAL A 126 21.43 17.90 -22.50
C VAL A 126 21.77 17.26 -23.84
N ALA A 127 22.67 17.89 -24.59
CA ALA A 127 23.21 17.29 -25.81
C ALA A 127 24.10 16.09 -25.46
N SER A 128 24.17 15.10 -26.34
CA SER A 128 24.97 13.88 -26.13
C SER A 128 26.47 14.12 -26.38
N SER A 129 27.07 15.08 -25.66
CA SER A 129 28.51 15.36 -25.66
C SER A 129 29.04 15.51 -24.23
N VAL A 130 30.33 15.25 -24.04
CA VAL A 130 30.97 15.31 -22.72
C VAL A 130 30.85 16.73 -22.16
N GLU A 131 31.13 17.74 -22.98
CA GLU A 131 31.10 19.14 -22.59
C GLU A 131 29.69 19.57 -22.13
N ALA A 132 28.64 19.15 -22.84
CA ALA A 132 27.27 19.49 -22.48
C ALA A 132 26.83 18.84 -21.16
N VAL A 133 27.24 17.59 -20.92
CA VAL A 133 26.99 16.89 -19.64
C VAL A 133 27.73 17.58 -18.49
N GLN A 134 28.99 17.97 -18.70
CA GLN A 134 29.78 18.69 -17.72
C GLN A 134 29.20 20.08 -17.42
N ASP A 135 28.74 20.80 -18.45
CA ASP A 135 28.06 22.09 -18.31
C ASP A 135 26.76 21.98 -17.51
N ALA A 136 25.96 20.94 -17.75
CA ALA A 136 24.77 20.67 -16.95
C ALA A 136 25.15 20.43 -15.47
N GLY A 137 26.21 19.65 -15.23
CA GLY A 137 26.77 19.43 -13.90
C GLY A 137 27.21 20.70 -13.18
N ARG A 138 27.95 21.57 -13.86
CA ARG A 138 28.37 22.88 -13.32
C ARG A 138 27.19 23.78 -12.97
N LYS A 139 26.12 23.77 -13.78
CA LYS A 139 24.92 24.61 -13.58
C LYS A 139 23.99 24.08 -12.49
N MET A 140 23.80 22.77 -12.42
CA MET A 140 22.78 22.17 -11.55
C MET A 140 23.33 21.71 -10.20
N GLY A 141 24.65 21.50 -10.11
CA GLY A 141 25.33 20.89 -8.97
C GLY A 141 25.36 19.36 -9.05
N TYR A 142 26.32 18.76 -8.34
CA TYR A 142 26.45 17.32 -8.17
C TYR A 142 25.99 16.88 -6.77
N PRO A 143 25.42 15.66 -6.61
CA PRO A 143 25.05 14.75 -7.67
C PRO A 143 23.85 15.25 -8.49
N LEU A 144 23.73 14.78 -9.72
CA LEU A 144 22.54 14.93 -10.56
C LEU A 144 22.19 13.62 -11.25
N MET A 145 20.98 13.51 -11.77
CA MET A 145 20.53 12.35 -12.54
C MET A 145 20.50 12.69 -14.02
N LEU A 146 21.37 12.05 -14.82
CA LEU A 146 21.33 12.14 -16.28
C LEU A 146 20.44 11.03 -16.81
N LYS A 147 19.42 11.38 -17.58
CA LYS A 147 18.41 10.45 -18.06
C LYS A 147 18.24 10.53 -19.58
N SER A 148 17.91 9.41 -20.19
CA SER A 148 17.38 9.36 -21.54
C SER A 148 15.94 9.87 -21.54
N ARG A 149 15.61 10.70 -22.53
CA ARG A 149 14.27 11.29 -22.68
C ARG A 149 13.21 10.26 -23.03
N THR A 150 13.57 9.22 -23.78
CA THR A 150 12.64 8.21 -24.31
C THR A 150 13.15 6.80 -24.03
N LEU A 151 12.26 5.80 -24.03
CA LEU A 151 12.62 4.38 -23.87
C LEU A 151 13.35 4.07 -22.54
N ALA A 152 13.13 4.89 -21.51
CA ALA A 152 13.65 4.69 -20.17
C ALA A 152 12.60 3.99 -19.30
N TYR A 153 13.01 2.92 -18.61
CA TYR A 153 12.15 2.13 -17.71
C TYR A 153 13.00 1.28 -16.77
N ASP A 154 12.53 1.00 -15.55
CA ASP A 154 13.20 0.10 -14.59
C ASP A 154 14.70 0.43 -14.42
N GLY A 155 15.03 1.73 -14.35
CA GLY A 155 16.40 2.27 -14.25
C GLY A 155 17.21 2.29 -15.54
N ARG A 156 16.78 1.61 -16.60
CA ARG A 156 17.43 1.70 -17.92
C ARG A 156 17.26 3.10 -18.46
N GLY A 157 18.36 3.68 -18.93
CA GLY A 157 18.36 5.06 -19.39
C GLY A 157 18.55 6.09 -18.27
N ASN A 158 18.94 5.67 -17.05
CA ASN A 158 19.31 6.58 -15.96
C ASN A 158 20.78 6.38 -15.58
N PHE A 159 21.49 7.47 -15.30
CA PHE A 159 22.87 7.45 -14.80
C PHE A 159 23.05 8.52 -13.73
N VAL A 160 23.51 8.11 -12.54
CA VAL A 160 23.80 9.05 -11.45
C VAL A 160 25.17 9.68 -11.67
N LEU A 161 25.18 10.97 -11.99
CA LEU A 161 26.39 11.73 -12.22
C LEU A 161 26.82 12.37 -10.90
N ARG A 162 27.87 11.81 -10.27
CA ARG A 162 28.38 12.27 -8.96
C ARG A 162 29.47 13.33 -9.05
N SER A 163 30.10 13.45 -10.21
CA SER A 163 31.24 14.35 -10.45
C SER A 163 31.45 14.52 -11.96
N GLU A 164 32.24 15.54 -12.33
CA GLU A 164 32.45 15.96 -13.71
C GLU A 164 33.22 14.95 -14.56
N ASP A 165 34.14 14.20 -13.96
CA ASP A 165 34.95 13.17 -14.62
C ASP A 165 34.13 11.96 -15.09
N LYS A 166 32.88 11.85 -14.64
CA LYS A 166 31.96 10.75 -14.99
C LYS A 166 31.13 10.98 -16.24
N ALA A 167 31.25 12.14 -16.89
CA ALA A 167 30.47 12.48 -18.07
C ALA A 167 30.64 11.48 -19.24
N ALA A 168 31.87 11.07 -19.55
CA ALA A 168 32.14 10.11 -20.63
C ALA A 168 31.57 8.71 -20.32
N GLU A 169 31.64 8.29 -19.06
CA GLU A 169 31.06 7.02 -18.58
C GLU A 169 29.53 7.04 -18.73
N ALA A 170 28.90 8.15 -18.34
CA ALA A 170 27.45 8.34 -18.44
C ALA A 170 26.96 8.26 -19.89
N LEU A 171 27.63 8.92 -20.83
CA LEU A 171 27.29 8.86 -22.26
C LEU A 171 27.42 7.44 -22.82
N LYS A 172 28.50 6.73 -22.46
CA LYS A 172 28.68 5.33 -22.87
C LYS A 172 27.54 4.44 -22.35
N ALA A 173 27.07 4.67 -21.12
CA ALA A 173 25.99 3.90 -20.52
C ALA A 173 24.61 4.22 -21.13
N LEU A 174 24.37 5.47 -21.53
CA LEU A 174 23.08 5.93 -22.05
C LEU A 174 22.96 5.81 -23.58
N GLY A 175 24.09 5.72 -24.28
CA GLY A 175 24.17 5.66 -25.75
C GLY A 175 23.72 6.95 -26.43
N ASP A 176 23.45 6.87 -27.74
CA ASP A 176 23.12 8.03 -28.60
C ASP A 176 21.68 8.54 -28.46
N ARG A 177 21.05 8.31 -27.30
CA ARG A 177 19.66 8.72 -27.07
C ARG A 177 19.61 10.21 -26.71
N PRO A 178 18.50 10.91 -26.99
CA PRO A 178 18.28 12.25 -26.48
C PRO A 178 18.31 12.24 -24.94
N LEU A 179 19.02 13.20 -24.33
CA LEU A 179 19.25 13.24 -22.89
C LEU A 179 18.67 14.50 -22.24
N TYR A 180 18.46 14.41 -20.93
CA TYR A 180 18.19 15.54 -20.06
C TYR A 180 18.77 15.25 -18.67
N ALA A 181 19.07 16.31 -17.91
CA ALA A 181 19.57 16.21 -16.55
C ALA A 181 18.52 16.72 -15.57
N GLU A 182 18.41 16.04 -14.42
CA GLU A 182 17.58 16.45 -13.29
C GLU A 182 18.46 16.68 -12.06
N ARG A 183 18.15 17.72 -11.29
CA ARG A 183 18.78 17.89 -9.98
C ARG A 183 18.45 16.68 -9.10
N TRP A 184 19.44 16.21 -8.35
CA TRP A 184 19.22 15.12 -7.40
C TRP A 184 18.19 15.53 -6.35
N ALA A 185 17.16 14.71 -6.17
CA ALA A 185 16.13 14.91 -5.16
C ALA A 185 16.53 14.14 -3.88
N PRO A 186 16.87 14.82 -2.77
CA PRO A 186 17.13 14.16 -1.48
C PRO A 186 15.82 13.77 -0.78
N PHE A 187 15.04 12.89 -1.41
CA PHE A 187 13.76 12.43 -0.89
C PHE A 187 13.94 11.50 0.33
N THR A 188 12.94 11.46 1.20
CA THR A 188 12.87 10.55 2.35
C THR A 188 12.07 9.28 2.03
N LYS A 189 11.07 9.39 1.15
CA LYS A 189 10.24 8.28 0.67
C LYS A 189 9.82 8.48 -0.79
N GLU A 190 9.56 7.37 -1.47
CA GLU A 190 8.87 7.36 -2.75
C GLU A 190 7.41 6.98 -2.53
N LEU A 191 6.51 7.77 -3.11
CA LEU A 191 5.08 7.56 -3.06
C LEU A 191 4.55 7.36 -4.48
N ALA A 192 3.44 6.62 -4.61
CA ALA A 192 2.70 6.58 -5.87
C ALA A 192 1.20 6.69 -5.62
N VAL A 193 0.49 7.24 -6.61
CA VAL A 193 -0.98 7.32 -6.62
C VAL A 193 -1.47 6.88 -7.97
N MET A 194 -2.31 5.86 -7.99
CA MET A 194 -3.01 5.46 -9.21
C MET A 194 -4.23 6.35 -9.36
N VAL A 195 -4.41 6.94 -10.53
CA VAL A 195 -5.51 7.86 -10.81
C VAL A 195 -6.26 7.36 -12.03
N VAL A 196 -7.56 7.20 -11.93
CA VAL A 196 -8.44 6.90 -13.06
C VAL A 196 -9.12 8.18 -13.54
N ARG A 197 -9.10 8.42 -14.85
CA ARG A 197 -9.78 9.53 -15.52
C ARG A 197 -10.79 8.97 -16.52
N GLY A 198 -12.06 9.35 -16.37
CA GLY A 198 -13.14 9.01 -17.30
C GLY A 198 -13.17 9.91 -18.53
N LEU A 199 -13.94 9.49 -19.55
CA LEU A 199 -14.18 10.30 -20.76
C LEU A 199 -14.98 11.56 -20.48
N ASP A 200 -15.78 11.57 -19.41
CA ASP A 200 -16.51 12.71 -18.87
C ASP A 200 -15.62 13.69 -18.08
N GLY A 201 -14.33 13.37 -17.92
CA GLY A 201 -13.38 14.16 -17.12
C GLY A 201 -13.46 13.89 -15.62
N GLN A 202 -14.31 12.96 -15.16
CA GLN A 202 -14.30 12.52 -13.76
C GLN A 202 -12.95 11.91 -13.43
N VAL A 203 -12.38 12.30 -12.29
CA VAL A 203 -11.12 11.77 -11.78
C VAL A 203 -11.36 11.14 -10.41
N LYS A 204 -10.86 9.91 -10.21
CA LYS A 204 -10.78 9.25 -8.91
C LYS A 204 -9.37 8.75 -8.67
N SER A 205 -8.89 8.86 -7.44
CA SER A 205 -7.60 8.32 -7.02
C SER A 205 -7.77 7.10 -6.13
N TYR A 206 -6.89 6.12 -6.32
CA TYR A 206 -6.64 5.06 -5.34
C TYR A 206 -5.87 5.61 -4.14
N PRO A 207 -5.85 4.89 -3.00
CA PRO A 207 -5.03 5.24 -1.86
C PRO A 207 -3.56 5.43 -2.24
N VAL A 208 -2.93 6.42 -1.62
CA VAL A 208 -1.49 6.68 -1.75
C VAL A 208 -0.76 5.45 -1.25
N VAL A 209 0.25 5.01 -1.99
CA VAL A 209 1.11 3.89 -1.61
C VAL A 209 2.54 4.36 -1.44
N GLU A 210 3.25 3.70 -0.53
CA GLU A 210 4.69 3.83 -0.40
C GLU A 210 5.34 2.78 -1.30
N THR A 211 6.26 3.19 -2.16
CA THR A 211 6.98 2.29 -3.06
C THR A 211 8.43 2.18 -2.64
N VAL A 212 8.97 0.96 -2.63
CA VAL A 212 10.38 0.71 -2.36
C VAL A 212 11.01 0.14 -3.62
N HIS A 213 12.05 0.80 -4.11
CA HIS A 213 12.82 0.34 -5.28
C HIS A 213 14.13 -0.31 -4.85
N LYS A 214 14.49 -1.41 -5.52
CA LYS A 214 15.80 -2.07 -5.40
C LYS A 214 16.41 -2.12 -6.78
N ASN A 215 17.62 -1.58 -6.94
CA ASN A 215 18.30 -1.46 -8.24
C ASN A 215 17.42 -0.77 -9.31
N ASN A 216 16.67 0.27 -8.91
CA ASN A 216 15.72 1.01 -9.76
C ASN A 216 14.52 0.20 -10.27
N ILE A 217 14.22 -0.95 -9.65
CA ILE A 217 13.03 -1.76 -9.94
C ILE A 217 12.15 -1.77 -8.70
N CYS A 218 10.85 -1.50 -8.89
CA CYS A 218 9.90 -1.56 -7.78
C CYS A 218 9.92 -2.97 -7.16
N HIS A 219 10.17 -3.04 -5.86
CA HIS A 219 10.32 -4.28 -5.11
C HIS A 219 9.12 -4.51 -4.18
N LEU A 220 8.77 -3.50 -3.38
CA LEU A 220 7.64 -3.52 -2.44
C LEU A 220 6.73 -2.32 -2.67
N VAL A 221 5.45 -2.52 -2.39
CA VAL A 221 4.44 -1.45 -2.35
C VAL A 221 3.59 -1.67 -1.10
N PHE A 222 3.43 -0.62 -0.30
CA PHE A 222 2.63 -0.66 0.92
C PHE A 222 1.41 0.25 0.78
N ALA A 223 0.23 -0.33 1.01
CA ALA A 223 -1.07 0.34 0.84
C ALA A 223 -1.93 0.19 2.12
N PRO A 224 -2.33 1.29 2.77
CA PRO A 224 -1.98 2.67 2.45
C PRO A 224 -0.52 2.99 2.80
N ALA A 225 0.01 4.07 2.23
CA ALA A 225 1.30 4.64 2.64
C ALA A 225 1.27 5.01 4.13
N ARG A 226 2.36 4.71 4.84
CA ARG A 226 2.48 4.92 6.29
C ARG A 226 3.07 6.29 6.55
N GLU A 227 2.23 7.30 6.37
CA GLU A 227 2.65 8.69 6.48
C GLU A 227 1.58 9.58 7.10
N ASN A 228 1.97 10.79 7.49
CA ASN A 228 1.06 11.80 8.01
C ASN A 228 -0.18 11.96 7.10
N PRO A 229 -1.42 11.88 7.63
CA PRO A 229 -2.65 12.07 6.85
C PRO A 229 -2.68 13.35 6.00
N VAL A 230 -2.03 14.43 6.44
CA VAL A 230 -1.92 15.67 5.67
C VAL A 230 -1.12 15.48 4.39
N VAL A 231 0.03 14.79 4.48
CA VAL A 231 0.87 14.42 3.32
C VAL A 231 0.10 13.50 2.38
N ILE A 232 -0.63 12.53 2.92
CA ILE A 232 -1.46 11.61 2.14
C ILE A 232 -2.53 12.37 1.34
N GLN A 233 -3.24 13.31 1.96
CA GLN A 233 -4.23 14.13 1.26
C GLN A 233 -3.59 15.02 0.20
N ALA A 234 -2.44 15.64 0.50
CA ALA A 234 -1.70 16.46 -0.45
C ALA A 234 -1.21 15.64 -1.66
N ALA A 235 -0.75 14.40 -1.45
CA ALA A 235 -0.31 13.50 -2.51
C ALA A 235 -1.46 13.08 -3.43
N ARG A 236 -2.63 12.71 -2.87
CA ARG A 236 -3.83 12.43 -3.68
C ARG A 236 -4.20 13.64 -4.53
N LYS A 237 -4.27 14.82 -3.91
CA LYS A 237 -4.64 16.06 -4.61
C LYS A 237 -3.66 16.39 -5.74
N LEU A 238 -2.35 16.35 -5.46
CA LEU A 238 -1.32 16.65 -6.45
C LEU A 238 -1.34 15.64 -7.62
N ALA A 239 -1.55 14.36 -7.34
CA ALA A 239 -1.68 13.34 -8.38
C ALA A 239 -2.92 13.55 -9.27
N GLU A 240 -4.07 13.85 -8.67
CA GLU A 240 -5.29 14.15 -9.42
C GLU A 240 -5.14 15.43 -10.25
N ASP A 241 -4.59 16.50 -9.67
CA ASP A 241 -4.36 17.76 -10.37
C ASP A 241 -3.38 17.59 -11.53
N ALA A 242 -2.31 16.81 -11.35
CA ALA A 242 -1.39 16.48 -12.43
C ALA A 242 -2.07 15.69 -13.56
N VAL A 243 -2.90 14.71 -13.23
CA VAL A 243 -3.63 13.90 -14.25
C VAL A 243 -4.70 14.71 -14.97
N ARG A 244 -5.33 15.71 -14.32
CA ARG A 244 -6.27 16.64 -14.95
C ARG A 244 -5.64 17.46 -16.09
N THR A 245 -4.32 17.64 -16.10
CA THR A 245 -3.60 18.35 -17.17
C THR A 245 -3.52 17.55 -18.48
N PHE A 246 -3.79 16.25 -18.44
CA PHE A 246 -3.79 15.37 -19.61
C PHE A 246 -5.20 15.13 -20.14
N THR A 247 -5.28 14.72 -21.41
CA THR A 247 -6.54 14.39 -22.09
C THR A 247 -6.67 12.88 -22.32
N GLY A 248 -7.90 12.43 -22.53
CA GLY A 248 -8.22 11.01 -22.70
C GLY A 248 -8.53 10.30 -21.40
N ALA A 249 -8.94 9.04 -21.52
CA ALA A 249 -9.41 8.23 -20.42
C ALA A 249 -8.48 7.05 -20.16
N GLY A 250 -8.58 6.50 -18.95
CA GLY A 250 -7.80 5.36 -18.51
C GLY A 250 -7.25 5.55 -17.11
N VAL A 251 -6.19 4.81 -16.82
CA VAL A 251 -5.48 4.84 -15.53
C VAL A 251 -4.12 5.44 -15.76
N PHE A 252 -3.67 6.24 -14.80
CA PHE A 252 -2.39 6.91 -14.77
C PHE A 252 -1.69 6.54 -13.46
N GLY A 253 -0.46 6.05 -13.55
CA GLY A 253 0.42 5.92 -12.39
C GLY A 253 1.20 7.20 -12.19
N VAL A 254 0.98 7.89 -11.08
CA VAL A 254 1.75 9.09 -10.70
C VAL A 254 2.76 8.70 -9.64
N GLU A 255 4.05 8.83 -9.95
CA GLU A 255 5.15 8.60 -9.00
C GLU A 255 5.65 9.92 -8.43
N MET A 256 6.00 9.91 -7.14
CA MET A 256 6.27 11.11 -6.39
C MET A 256 7.39 10.88 -5.38
N PHE A 257 8.12 11.95 -5.09
CA PHE A 257 9.09 12.03 -4.01
C PHE A 257 8.50 12.83 -2.85
N LEU A 258 8.63 12.29 -1.64
CA LEU A 258 8.41 13.02 -0.39
C LEU A 258 9.75 13.58 0.08
N MET A 259 9.79 14.89 0.30
CA MET A 259 10.99 15.61 0.73
C MET A 259 11.06 15.68 2.27
N PRO A 260 12.24 15.99 2.86
CA PRO A 260 12.40 16.10 4.32
C PRO A 260 11.54 17.20 4.98
N ASP A 261 11.07 18.18 4.20
CA ASP A 261 10.19 19.27 4.63
C ASP A 261 8.70 18.97 4.39
N ASP A 262 8.35 17.69 4.23
CA ASP A 262 7.02 17.18 3.88
C ASP A 262 6.44 17.70 2.55
N THR A 263 7.25 18.36 1.72
CA THR A 263 6.83 18.77 0.37
C THR A 263 6.86 17.59 -0.60
N LEU A 264 6.00 17.66 -1.62
CA LEU A 264 5.84 16.61 -2.62
C LEU A 264 6.31 17.10 -3.99
N MET A 265 6.90 16.17 -4.75
CA MET A 265 7.40 16.43 -6.08
C MET A 265 7.08 15.26 -6.99
N VAL A 266 6.47 15.50 -8.15
CA VAL A 266 6.20 14.44 -9.13
C VAL A 266 7.52 14.02 -9.79
N ASN A 267 7.81 12.72 -9.77
CA ASN A 267 8.94 12.12 -10.48
C ASN A 267 8.58 11.93 -11.95
N GLU A 268 7.56 11.12 -12.20
CA GLU A 268 7.03 10.81 -13.52
C GLU A 268 5.57 10.34 -13.48
N ILE A 269 4.94 10.31 -14.65
CA ILE A 269 3.59 9.78 -14.86
C ILE A 269 3.61 8.72 -15.98
N ALA A 270 2.93 7.60 -15.76
CA ALA A 270 2.71 6.56 -16.77
C ALA A 270 1.21 6.52 -17.16
N PRO A 271 0.83 6.54 -18.44
CA PRO A 271 -0.57 6.70 -18.87
C PRO A 271 -1.23 5.35 -19.12
N ARG A 272 -1.07 4.44 -18.16
CA ARG A 272 -1.53 3.06 -18.21
C ARG A 272 -1.65 2.51 -16.79
N PRO A 273 -2.30 1.34 -16.60
CA PRO A 273 -2.13 0.57 -15.38
C PRO A 273 -0.64 0.44 -15.03
N HIS A 274 -0.34 0.56 -13.73
CA HIS A 274 1.02 0.67 -13.24
C HIS A 274 1.35 -0.46 -12.27
N ASN A 275 2.65 -0.75 -12.13
CA ASN A 275 3.12 -1.81 -11.25
C ASN A 275 2.76 -1.55 -9.78
N SER A 276 2.93 -0.31 -9.32
CA SER A 276 2.54 0.09 -7.96
C SER A 276 1.03 0.07 -7.71
N GLY A 277 0.21 -0.23 -8.72
CA GLY A 277 -1.23 -0.43 -8.56
C GLY A 277 -1.67 -1.90 -8.50
N HIS A 278 -0.79 -2.91 -8.59
CA HIS A 278 -1.26 -4.31 -8.65
C HIS A 278 -1.96 -4.76 -7.37
N TYR A 279 -1.59 -4.18 -6.21
CA TYR A 279 -2.28 -4.42 -4.95
C TYR A 279 -3.80 -4.17 -5.03
N THR A 280 -4.27 -3.35 -5.98
CA THR A 280 -5.69 -3.01 -6.14
C THR A 280 -6.56 -4.21 -6.52
N ILE A 281 -5.99 -5.30 -7.06
CA ILE A 281 -6.74 -6.52 -7.40
C ILE A 281 -7.34 -7.13 -6.12
N GLU A 282 -6.51 -7.35 -5.09
CA GLU A 282 -6.96 -7.92 -3.82
C GLU A 282 -7.35 -6.86 -2.79
N GLY A 283 -6.73 -5.68 -2.82
CA GLY A 283 -6.82 -4.68 -1.76
C GLY A 283 -7.99 -3.69 -1.91
N CYS A 284 -8.49 -3.45 -3.13
CA CYS A 284 -9.52 -2.45 -3.39
C CYS A 284 -10.85 -3.07 -3.83
N TYR A 285 -11.92 -2.27 -3.85
CA TYR A 285 -13.23 -2.70 -4.36
C TYR A 285 -13.28 -2.86 -5.88
N SER A 286 -12.54 -2.04 -6.63
CA SER A 286 -12.36 -2.18 -8.08
C SER A 286 -10.89 -2.07 -8.42
N SER A 287 -10.35 -3.05 -9.15
CA SER A 287 -8.94 -3.04 -9.53
C SER A 287 -8.65 -1.90 -10.52
N GLN A 288 -7.39 -1.49 -10.62
CA GLN A 288 -6.98 -0.51 -11.64
C GLN A 288 -7.33 -0.98 -13.07
N TYR A 289 -7.37 -2.30 -13.30
CA TYR A 289 -7.71 -2.88 -14.60
C TYR A 289 -9.22 -2.77 -14.89
N ASP A 290 -10.07 -3.04 -13.88
CA ASP A 290 -11.51 -2.82 -14.00
C ASP A 290 -11.81 -1.35 -14.29
N ASN A 291 -11.15 -0.44 -13.56
CA ASN A 291 -11.35 0.99 -13.73
C ASN A 291 -10.76 1.52 -15.03
N HIS A 292 -9.65 0.95 -15.52
CA HIS A 292 -9.14 1.29 -16.85
C HIS A 292 -10.17 0.94 -17.93
N LEU A 293 -10.73 -0.27 -17.91
CA LEU A 293 -11.77 -0.69 -18.87
C LEU A 293 -13.01 0.19 -18.75
N ARG A 294 -13.49 0.45 -17.52
CA ARG A 294 -14.67 1.30 -17.29
C ARG A 294 -14.44 2.71 -17.84
N ALA A 295 -13.27 3.30 -17.59
CA ALA A 295 -12.91 4.62 -18.05
C ALA A 295 -12.93 4.75 -19.58
N ILE A 296 -12.26 3.85 -20.29
CA ILE A 296 -12.17 3.91 -21.77
C ILE A 296 -13.49 3.53 -22.46
N LEU A 297 -14.35 2.75 -21.78
CA LEU A 297 -15.66 2.33 -22.29
C LEU A 297 -16.82 3.26 -21.89
N SER A 298 -16.54 4.37 -21.20
CA SER A 298 -17.56 5.28 -20.63
C SER A 298 -18.55 4.59 -19.67
N LEU A 299 -18.09 3.58 -18.93
CA LEU A 299 -18.86 2.96 -17.86
C LEU A 299 -18.63 3.73 -16.54
N PRO A 300 -19.57 3.64 -15.56
CA PRO A 300 -19.38 4.25 -14.25
C PRO A 300 -18.09 3.76 -13.58
N LEU A 301 -17.25 4.69 -13.11
CA LEU A 301 -16.01 4.35 -12.41
C LEU A 301 -16.33 3.64 -11.08
N GLY A 302 -15.66 2.51 -10.87
CA GLY A 302 -15.73 1.75 -9.63
C GLY A 302 -15.15 2.47 -8.42
N ASP A 303 -15.39 1.89 -7.26
CA ASP A 303 -14.86 2.39 -5.99
C ASP A 303 -13.35 2.05 -5.89
N THR A 304 -12.55 3.09 -5.62
CA THR A 304 -11.08 3.02 -5.54
C THR A 304 -10.59 2.81 -4.12
N GLU A 305 -11.48 2.83 -3.11
CA GLU A 305 -11.09 2.67 -1.71
C GLU A 305 -10.63 1.24 -1.40
N LEU A 306 -9.76 1.15 -0.39
CA LEU A 306 -9.33 -0.14 0.16
C LEU A 306 -10.52 -0.84 0.82
N LYS A 307 -10.72 -2.12 0.50
CA LYS A 307 -11.69 -3.00 1.20
C LYS A 307 -11.06 -3.74 2.38
N VAL A 308 -9.75 -3.60 2.57
CA VAL A 308 -8.96 -4.18 3.67
C VAL A 308 -8.17 -3.08 4.39
N PRO A 309 -7.90 -3.21 5.70
CA PRO A 309 -7.11 -2.21 6.42
C PRO A 309 -5.66 -2.05 5.95
N SER A 310 -5.04 -3.12 5.43
CA SER A 310 -3.65 -3.12 4.96
C SER A 310 -3.45 -4.09 3.80
N ALA A 311 -2.63 -3.69 2.82
CA ALA A 311 -2.15 -4.51 1.74
C ALA A 311 -0.67 -4.23 1.44
N ILE A 312 0.08 -5.28 1.07
CA ILE A 312 1.47 -5.20 0.64
C ILE A 312 1.61 -5.95 -0.67
N MET A 313 2.20 -5.34 -1.69
CA MET A 313 2.58 -6.02 -2.92
C MET A 313 4.09 -6.24 -2.94
N LEU A 314 4.50 -7.47 -3.23
CA LEU A 314 5.87 -7.91 -3.40
C LEU A 314 6.08 -8.33 -4.86
N ASN A 315 6.98 -7.68 -5.59
CA ASN A 315 7.32 -8.09 -6.95
C ASN A 315 8.25 -9.32 -6.95
N LEU A 316 7.95 -10.25 -7.85
CA LEU A 316 8.81 -11.39 -8.15
C LEU A 316 9.66 -11.07 -9.37
N ILE A 317 10.93 -10.73 -9.13
CA ILE A 317 11.89 -10.33 -10.16
C ILE A 317 12.86 -11.49 -10.43
N GLY A 318 13.03 -11.85 -11.71
CA GLY A 318 13.99 -12.87 -12.11
C GLY A 318 15.42 -12.45 -11.76
N GLN A 319 16.18 -13.36 -11.17
CA GLN A 319 17.58 -13.12 -10.79
C GLN A 319 18.55 -13.74 -11.78
N SER A 320 18.16 -14.86 -12.40
CA SER A 320 18.97 -15.53 -13.43
C SER A 320 18.10 -16.32 -14.41
N ASP A 321 18.74 -16.88 -15.43
CA ASP A 321 18.09 -17.79 -16.39
C ASP A 321 18.02 -19.23 -15.84
N GLN A 322 18.61 -19.48 -14.67
CA GLN A 322 18.76 -20.81 -14.05
C GLN A 322 18.19 -20.83 -12.64
N GLY A 323 17.06 -21.50 -12.44
CA GLY A 323 16.49 -21.69 -11.11
C GLY A 323 14.97 -21.59 -11.09
N ASP A 324 14.41 -22.04 -9.98
CA ASP A 324 12.99 -21.89 -9.66
C ASP A 324 12.82 -20.94 -8.46
N GLU A 325 13.59 -19.85 -8.41
CA GLU A 325 13.51 -18.90 -7.29
C GLU A 325 12.10 -18.29 -7.20
N ILE A 326 11.51 -17.96 -8.34
CA ILE A 326 10.18 -17.39 -8.45
C ILE A 326 9.13 -18.40 -8.01
N GLY A 327 9.19 -19.64 -8.51
CA GLY A 327 8.22 -20.67 -8.16
C GLY A 327 8.30 -21.09 -6.70
N ARG A 328 9.49 -21.09 -6.10
CA ARG A 328 9.68 -21.37 -4.66
C ARG A 328 8.96 -20.35 -3.78
N VAL A 329 9.14 -19.06 -4.04
CA VAL A 329 8.48 -17.99 -3.28
C VAL A 329 6.99 -17.98 -3.57
N ALA A 330 6.60 -18.15 -4.83
CA ALA A 330 5.21 -18.25 -5.26
C ALA A 330 4.46 -19.39 -4.57
N ARG A 331 5.09 -20.57 -4.41
CA ARG A 331 4.54 -21.71 -3.68
C ARG A 331 4.44 -21.45 -2.18
N ALA A 332 5.47 -20.87 -1.57
CA ALA A 332 5.44 -20.49 -0.16
C ALA A 332 4.28 -19.53 0.14
N ALA A 333 4.01 -18.59 -0.76
CA ALA A 333 2.89 -17.65 -0.62
C ALA A 333 1.51 -18.31 -0.69
N LEU A 334 1.36 -19.51 -1.28
CA LEU A 334 0.08 -20.21 -1.29
C LEU A 334 -0.36 -20.66 0.11
N ASP A 335 0.59 -20.89 1.01
CA ASP A 335 0.33 -21.29 2.39
C ASP A 335 0.19 -20.10 3.36
N VAL A 336 0.40 -18.87 2.88
CA VAL A 336 0.34 -17.64 3.69
C VAL A 336 -1.10 -17.08 3.67
N PRO A 337 -1.81 -17.04 4.82
CA PRO A 337 -3.14 -16.47 4.86
C PRO A 337 -3.16 -15.01 4.41
N GLY A 338 -4.06 -14.68 3.49
CA GLY A 338 -4.18 -13.34 2.92
C GLY A 338 -3.21 -13.04 1.78
N ALA A 339 -2.31 -13.95 1.41
CA ALA A 339 -1.47 -13.81 0.22
C ALA A 339 -2.17 -14.30 -1.04
N SER A 340 -1.92 -13.65 -2.17
CA SER A 340 -2.41 -14.02 -3.50
C SER A 340 -1.29 -13.88 -4.52
N THR A 341 -0.96 -14.99 -5.18
CA THR A 341 0.14 -15.07 -6.14
C THR A 341 -0.35 -14.83 -7.56
N HIS A 342 0.33 -13.94 -8.27
CA HIS A 342 0.09 -13.63 -9.69
C HIS A 342 1.34 -13.90 -10.52
N LEU A 343 1.33 -14.94 -11.34
CA LEU A 343 2.41 -15.26 -12.28
C LEU A 343 2.02 -14.89 -13.72
N TYR A 344 2.93 -14.24 -14.44
CA TYR A 344 2.61 -13.64 -15.74
C TYR A 344 2.76 -14.59 -16.94
N GLY A 345 3.12 -15.86 -16.72
CA GLY A 345 3.27 -16.83 -17.82
C GLY A 345 4.39 -16.52 -18.81
N LYS A 346 5.44 -15.78 -18.37
CA LYS A 346 6.59 -15.45 -19.22
C LYS A 346 7.49 -16.67 -19.37
N ALA A 347 7.82 -17.02 -20.62
CA ALA A 347 8.59 -18.24 -20.94
C ALA A 347 10.03 -18.26 -20.42
N ALA A 348 10.67 -17.10 -20.21
CA ALA A 348 12.05 -17.02 -19.73
C ALA A 348 12.16 -16.10 -18.51
N CYS A 349 12.70 -16.64 -17.42
CA CYS A 349 13.23 -15.86 -16.31
C CYS A 349 14.54 -15.22 -16.76
N ARG A 350 14.72 -13.92 -16.51
CA ARG A 350 15.96 -13.18 -16.83
C ARG A 350 16.22 -12.16 -15.74
N PRO A 351 17.49 -11.79 -15.47
CA PRO A 351 17.83 -10.73 -14.53
C PRO A 351 17.02 -9.44 -14.76
N GLY A 352 16.33 -8.99 -13.72
CA GLY A 352 15.52 -7.75 -13.75
C GLY A 352 14.15 -7.89 -14.44
N ARG A 353 13.78 -9.07 -14.94
CA ARG A 353 12.47 -9.28 -15.57
C ARG A 353 11.41 -9.51 -14.50
N LYS A 354 10.34 -8.71 -14.51
CA LYS A 354 9.15 -8.92 -13.66
C LYS A 354 8.43 -10.20 -14.07
N MET A 355 8.46 -11.24 -13.24
CA MET A 355 7.88 -12.57 -13.53
C MET A 355 6.49 -12.76 -12.90
N GLY A 356 6.22 -12.03 -11.83
CA GLY A 356 4.95 -12.04 -11.11
C GLY A 356 4.93 -11.03 -9.99
N HIS A 357 3.88 -11.09 -9.16
CA HIS A 357 3.83 -10.42 -7.87
C HIS A 357 3.02 -11.26 -6.88
N ILE A 358 3.15 -10.93 -5.60
CA ILE A 358 2.32 -11.45 -4.52
C ILE A 358 1.66 -10.24 -3.84
N THR A 359 0.35 -10.28 -3.65
CA THR A 359 -0.36 -9.31 -2.82
C THR A 359 -0.73 -9.97 -1.50
N ILE A 360 -0.37 -9.35 -0.38
CA ILE A 360 -0.69 -9.78 0.98
C ILE A 360 -1.70 -8.79 1.55
N VAL A 361 -2.86 -9.25 2.00
CA VAL A 361 -3.86 -8.42 2.68
C VAL A 361 -4.04 -8.85 4.14
N GLY A 362 -4.39 -7.92 5.01
CA GLY A 362 -4.57 -8.21 6.43
C GLY A 362 -5.36 -7.15 7.19
N ALA A 363 -5.68 -7.45 8.44
CA ALA A 363 -6.45 -6.58 9.33
C ALA A 363 -5.61 -5.45 9.96
N SER A 364 -4.28 -5.49 9.78
CA SER A 364 -3.32 -4.47 10.22
C SER A 364 -2.00 -4.55 9.43
N ASP A 365 -1.23 -3.45 9.44
CA ASP A 365 0.13 -3.39 8.85
C ASP A 365 1.06 -4.44 9.49
N ALA A 366 0.98 -4.60 10.81
CA ALA A 366 1.76 -5.61 11.53
C ALA A 366 1.49 -7.04 11.04
N GLN A 367 0.22 -7.41 10.82
CA GLN A 367 -0.12 -8.72 10.29
C GLN A 367 0.45 -8.92 8.89
N THR A 368 0.28 -7.94 7.99
CA THR A 368 0.80 -8.04 6.63
C THR A 368 2.32 -8.10 6.59
N ARG A 369 3.00 -7.36 7.48
CA ARG A 369 4.46 -7.37 7.60
C ARG A 369 4.99 -8.70 8.13
N ARG A 370 4.33 -9.35 9.09
CA ARG A 370 4.73 -10.69 9.53
C ARG A 370 4.65 -11.70 8.37
N SER A 371 3.57 -11.66 7.60
CA SER A 371 3.45 -12.50 6.39
C SER A 371 4.52 -12.17 5.36
N LEU A 372 4.84 -10.88 5.17
CA LEU A 372 5.92 -10.44 4.29
C LEU A 372 7.28 -10.97 4.74
N ARG A 373 7.57 -10.95 6.05
CA ARG A 373 8.84 -11.42 6.63
C ARG A 373 9.19 -12.82 6.13
N GLY A 374 8.28 -13.77 6.32
CA GLY A 374 8.50 -15.15 5.87
C GLY A 374 8.74 -15.27 4.37
N LEU A 375 8.10 -14.42 3.55
CA LEU A 375 8.31 -14.40 2.11
C LEU A 375 9.66 -13.78 1.72
N LEU A 376 10.11 -12.72 2.40
CA LEU A 376 11.43 -12.13 2.17
C LEU A 376 12.57 -13.08 2.60
N GLU A 377 12.39 -13.79 3.72
CA GLU A 377 13.30 -14.84 4.17
C GLU A 377 13.37 -15.98 3.16
N VAL A 378 12.22 -16.44 2.64
CA VAL A 378 12.19 -17.42 1.54
C VAL A 378 12.88 -16.83 0.32
N MET A 379 12.68 -15.57 -0.05
CA MET A 379 13.41 -14.95 -1.17
C MET A 379 14.94 -14.91 -0.99
N GLY A 380 15.43 -15.11 0.24
CA GLY A 380 16.86 -15.04 0.57
C GLY A 380 17.34 -13.59 0.74
N GLU A 381 16.45 -12.67 1.11
CA GLU A 381 16.84 -11.31 1.49
C GLU A 381 17.65 -11.35 2.80
N SER A 382 18.61 -10.43 2.94
CA SER A 382 19.43 -10.35 4.16
C SER A 382 18.59 -9.93 5.36
N THR A 383 18.98 -10.37 6.56
CA THR A 383 18.27 -10.03 7.81
C THR A 383 18.04 -8.52 7.95
N ASP A 384 19.02 -7.68 7.66
CA ASP A 384 18.87 -6.21 7.69
C ASP A 384 17.79 -5.70 6.74
N GLN A 385 17.67 -6.27 5.54
CA GLN A 385 16.62 -5.90 4.57
C GLN A 385 15.25 -6.39 5.02
N VAL A 386 15.19 -7.61 5.56
CA VAL A 386 13.96 -8.16 6.13
C VAL A 386 13.48 -7.29 7.28
N ASP A 387 14.35 -6.95 8.24
CA ASP A 387 14.03 -6.15 9.42
C ASP A 387 13.58 -4.73 9.08
N LEU A 388 14.16 -4.14 8.03
CA LEU A 388 13.81 -2.79 7.57
C LEU A 388 12.34 -2.69 7.12
N TYR A 389 11.85 -3.71 6.39
CA TYR A 389 10.52 -3.69 5.79
C TYR A 389 9.49 -4.54 6.52
N ALA A 390 9.94 -5.54 7.25
CA ALA A 390 9.15 -6.51 8.00
C ALA A 390 9.86 -6.84 9.32
N PRO A 391 9.98 -5.86 10.24
CA PRO A 391 10.68 -6.05 11.51
C PRO A 391 10.12 -7.24 12.28
N GLU A 392 10.98 -7.90 13.06
CA GLU A 392 10.49 -8.89 14.01
C GLU A 392 9.42 -8.27 14.90
N ASP A 393 8.42 -9.09 15.20
CA ASP A 393 7.53 -8.73 16.29
C ASP A 393 8.40 -8.54 17.55
N PRO A 394 8.09 -7.53 18.39
CA PRO A 394 8.79 -7.37 19.64
C PRO A 394 8.80 -8.72 20.38
N MET A 395 10.00 -9.13 20.85
CA MET A 395 10.25 -10.40 21.52
C MET A 395 9.07 -10.78 22.43
N PRO A 396 8.60 -12.05 22.38
CA PRO A 396 7.41 -12.47 23.13
C PRO A 396 7.70 -12.43 24.63
N GLY A 397 7.57 -11.27 25.25
CA GLY A 397 7.48 -11.15 26.69
C GLY A 397 6.04 -11.37 27.09
N PHE A 398 5.58 -12.62 27.28
CA PHE A 398 4.16 -12.95 27.54
C PHE A 398 3.16 -12.24 26.59
N SER A 399 3.64 -11.69 25.49
CA SER A 399 2.94 -10.73 24.64
C SER A 399 2.79 -11.37 23.28
N HIS A 400 1.55 -11.49 22.83
CA HIS A 400 1.21 -12.08 21.54
C HIS A 400 1.85 -11.27 20.41
N SER A 401 2.35 -11.92 19.37
CA SER A 401 3.05 -11.29 18.25
C SER A 401 2.18 -10.28 17.49
N SER A 402 0.88 -10.57 17.31
CA SER A 402 -0.14 -9.60 16.85
C SER A 402 -1.16 -9.30 17.94
N PRO A 403 -0.90 -8.38 18.87
CA PRO A 403 -1.85 -8.08 19.93
C PRO A 403 -3.00 -7.20 19.41
N LEU A 404 -4.24 -7.57 19.73
CA LEU A 404 -5.42 -6.72 19.53
C LEU A 404 -5.69 -5.83 20.75
N VAL A 405 -5.23 -6.24 21.94
CA VAL A 405 -5.38 -5.49 23.18
C VAL A 405 -4.01 -5.26 23.83
N GLY A 406 -3.72 -4.03 24.22
CA GLY A 406 -2.55 -3.69 25.03
C GLY A 406 -2.91 -3.60 26.51
N VAL A 407 -2.33 -4.43 27.37
CA VAL A 407 -2.48 -4.34 28.83
C VAL A 407 -1.23 -3.71 29.41
N ILE A 408 -1.33 -2.45 29.83
CA ILE A 408 -0.20 -1.70 30.37
C ILE A 408 -0.42 -1.33 31.83
N MET A 409 0.68 -1.26 32.57
CA MET A 409 0.68 -0.88 33.98
C MET A 409 1.84 0.04 34.35
N GLY A 410 1.63 0.91 35.36
CA GLY A 410 2.63 1.91 35.77
C GLY A 410 3.83 1.30 36.51
N SER A 411 3.63 0.18 37.19
CA SER A 411 4.69 -0.61 37.84
C SER A 411 4.33 -2.10 37.85
N ASP A 412 5.34 -2.93 38.06
CA ASP A 412 5.21 -4.35 38.41
C ASP A 412 4.27 -4.63 39.60
N SER A 413 4.22 -3.74 40.59
CA SER A 413 3.31 -3.85 41.75
C SER A 413 1.82 -3.77 41.39
N ASP A 414 1.46 -3.27 40.21
CA ASP A 414 0.08 -3.26 39.70
C ASP A 414 -0.35 -4.61 39.10
N LEU A 415 0.60 -5.51 38.81
CA LEU A 415 0.35 -6.80 38.14
C LEU A 415 -0.68 -7.69 38.84
N PRO A 416 -0.70 -7.83 40.18
CA PRO A 416 -1.70 -8.65 40.87
C PRO A 416 -3.14 -8.22 40.59
N THR A 417 -3.36 -6.93 40.38
CA THR A 417 -4.64 -6.36 39.95
C THR A 417 -4.83 -6.60 38.45
N MET A 418 -3.85 -6.25 37.62
CA MET A 418 -4.01 -6.25 36.16
C MET A 418 -4.08 -7.64 35.53
N ARG A 419 -3.58 -8.69 36.19
CA ARG A 419 -3.62 -10.06 35.69
C ARG A 419 -5.03 -10.57 35.38
N ALA A 420 -6.06 -10.09 36.08
CA ALA A 420 -7.42 -10.56 35.83
C ALA A 420 -7.99 -10.06 34.50
N ALA A 421 -7.53 -8.91 33.99
CA ALA A 421 -7.82 -8.49 32.61
C ALA A 421 -7.19 -9.45 31.60
N ALA A 422 -5.91 -9.78 31.78
CA ALA A 422 -5.20 -10.73 30.91
C ALA A 422 -5.90 -12.10 30.89
N GLN A 423 -6.30 -12.63 32.05
CA GLN A 423 -7.03 -13.91 32.13
C GLN A 423 -8.35 -13.90 31.35
N ILE A 424 -9.08 -12.79 31.36
CA ILE A 424 -10.29 -12.65 30.53
C ILE A 424 -9.91 -12.71 29.05
N LEU A 425 -8.89 -11.98 28.62
CA LEU A 425 -8.45 -11.99 27.22
C LEU A 425 -8.01 -13.39 26.77
N GLU A 426 -7.31 -14.15 27.62
CA GLU A 426 -6.96 -15.56 27.38
C GLU A 426 -8.20 -16.44 27.22
N ASN A 427 -9.19 -16.32 28.10
CA ASN A 427 -10.42 -17.12 28.04
C ASN A 427 -11.18 -16.90 26.74
N PHE A 428 -11.18 -15.67 26.23
CA PHE A 428 -11.79 -15.29 24.96
C PHE A 428 -10.88 -15.53 23.75
N LYS A 429 -9.66 -16.06 23.95
CA LYS A 429 -8.63 -16.27 22.93
C LYS A 429 -8.33 -14.99 22.14
N ILE A 430 -8.37 -13.85 22.81
CA ILE A 430 -8.03 -12.55 22.23
C ILE A 430 -6.52 -12.36 22.40
N PRO A 431 -5.77 -12.12 21.31
CA PRO A 431 -4.35 -11.88 21.41
C PRO A 431 -4.10 -10.53 22.09
N PHE A 432 -3.21 -10.52 23.08
CA PHE A 432 -2.87 -9.32 23.84
C PHE A 432 -1.38 -9.24 24.15
N GLU A 433 -0.94 -8.03 24.49
CA GLU A 433 0.38 -7.78 25.06
C GLU A 433 0.25 -7.29 26.50
N LEU A 434 1.23 -7.59 27.33
CA LEU A 434 1.29 -7.13 28.73
C LEU A 434 2.64 -6.49 29.01
N SER A 435 2.65 -5.22 29.44
CA SER A 435 3.91 -4.49 29.63
C SER A 435 3.84 -3.45 30.74
N ILE A 436 5.02 -3.10 31.28
CA ILE A 436 5.18 -1.99 32.22
C ILE A 436 5.50 -0.72 31.44
N VAL A 437 4.64 0.29 31.54
CA VAL A 437 4.75 1.60 30.90
C VAL A 437 4.46 2.67 31.94
N SER A 438 5.50 3.42 32.35
CA SER A 438 5.39 4.40 33.44
C SER A 438 5.26 5.82 32.88
N ALA A 439 4.12 6.47 33.14
CA ALA A 439 3.88 7.85 32.73
C ALA A 439 4.87 8.85 33.34
N HIS A 440 5.35 8.59 34.56
CA HIS A 440 6.19 9.53 35.32
C HIS A 440 7.68 9.21 35.24
N ARG A 441 8.04 7.94 35.05
CA ARG A 441 9.45 7.48 35.08
C ARG A 441 10.03 7.25 33.69
N THR A 442 9.21 6.89 32.71
CA THR A 442 9.62 6.57 31.34
C THR A 442 8.66 7.20 30.31
N ALA A 443 8.44 8.51 30.42
CA ALA A 443 7.45 9.25 29.63
C ALA A 443 7.62 9.07 28.10
N ASP A 444 8.84 9.14 27.57
CA ASP A 444 9.08 8.97 26.12
C ASP A 444 8.70 7.57 25.62
N ARG A 445 8.92 6.54 26.45
CA ARG A 445 8.48 5.18 26.15
C ARG A 445 6.96 5.10 26.11
N MET A 446 6.25 5.76 27.03
CA MET A 446 4.80 5.83 27.02
C MET A 446 4.27 6.57 25.78
N VAL A 447 4.87 7.70 25.40
CA VAL A 447 4.53 8.45 24.18
C VAL A 447 4.69 7.56 22.95
N THR A 448 5.84 6.89 22.85
CA THR A 448 6.16 5.97 21.75
C THR A 448 5.16 4.81 21.68
N TYR A 449 4.84 4.21 22.84
CA TYR A 449 3.87 3.15 22.95
C TYR A 449 2.48 3.58 22.46
N ALA A 450 1.96 4.71 22.99
CA ALA A 450 0.62 5.18 22.69
C ALA A 450 0.44 5.57 21.21
N ARG A 451 1.41 6.31 20.65
CA ARG A 451 1.36 6.77 19.26
C ARG A 451 1.52 5.62 18.25
N SER A 452 2.34 4.62 18.57
CA SER A 452 2.55 3.47 17.69
C SER A 452 1.46 2.40 17.79
N ALA A 453 0.69 2.36 18.88
CA ALA A 453 -0.26 1.27 19.18
C ALA A 453 -1.21 0.93 18.03
N ALA A 454 -1.87 1.94 17.44
CA ALA A 454 -2.80 1.73 16.32
C ALA A 454 -2.09 1.14 15.09
N GLY A 455 -0.89 1.64 14.77
CA GLY A 455 -0.07 1.13 13.67
C GLY A 455 0.40 -0.31 13.88
N ARG A 456 0.65 -0.69 15.15
CA ARG A 456 0.98 -2.08 15.55
C ARG A 456 -0.23 -3.02 15.49
N GLY A 457 -1.43 -2.50 15.23
CA GLY A 457 -2.65 -3.28 15.07
C GLY A 457 -3.51 -3.42 16.32
N LEU A 458 -3.13 -2.79 17.44
CA LEU A 458 -3.97 -2.74 18.63
C LEU A 458 -5.29 -2.04 18.31
N LYS A 459 -6.35 -2.49 18.97
CA LYS A 459 -7.71 -1.96 18.83
C LYS A 459 -8.23 -1.37 20.14
N VAL A 460 -7.69 -1.80 21.29
CA VAL A 460 -8.04 -1.31 22.63
C VAL A 460 -6.80 -1.31 23.52
N ILE A 461 -6.68 -0.34 24.43
CA ILE A 461 -5.64 -0.33 25.47
C ILE A 461 -6.33 -0.38 26.84
N ILE A 462 -5.89 -1.30 27.70
CA ILE A 462 -6.24 -1.36 29.11
C ILE A 462 -5.04 -0.85 29.90
N ALA A 463 -5.23 0.25 30.64
CA ALA A 463 -4.17 0.90 31.40
C ALA A 463 -4.49 0.92 32.89
N GLY A 464 -3.61 0.34 33.71
CA GLY A 464 -3.72 0.32 35.16
C GLY A 464 -2.66 1.17 35.84
N ALA A 465 -3.06 1.95 36.84
CA ALA A 465 -2.10 2.67 37.68
C ALA A 465 -2.71 3.01 39.05
N GLY A 466 -1.87 3.05 40.08
CA GLY A 466 -2.21 3.53 41.41
C GLY A 466 -1.73 4.96 41.71
N GLY A 467 -2.14 5.52 42.85
CA GLY A 467 -1.79 6.86 43.28
C GLY A 467 -2.39 7.95 42.36
N ALA A 468 -1.53 8.85 41.87
CA ALA A 468 -1.90 9.86 40.88
C ALA A 468 -2.40 9.26 39.55
N ALA A 469 -2.09 7.99 39.24
CA ALA A 469 -2.69 7.20 38.18
C ALA A 469 -2.83 7.85 36.79
N HIS A 470 -1.90 8.72 36.37
CA HIS A 470 -1.99 9.47 35.10
C HIS A 470 -1.89 8.60 33.84
N LEU A 471 -1.44 7.35 33.93
CA LEU A 471 -1.14 6.51 32.77
C LEU A 471 -2.32 6.38 31.79
N PRO A 472 -3.56 6.06 32.19
CA PRO A 472 -4.66 5.91 31.24
C PRO A 472 -4.99 7.21 30.52
N GLY A 473 -5.02 8.33 31.24
CA GLY A 473 -5.32 9.63 30.67
C GLY A 473 -4.25 10.12 29.70
N MET A 474 -2.98 9.95 30.05
CA MET A 474 -1.85 10.33 29.18
C MET A 474 -1.82 9.50 27.90
N VAL A 475 -2.11 8.19 27.98
CA VAL A 475 -2.17 7.32 26.81
C VAL A 475 -3.36 7.71 25.93
N ALA A 476 -4.54 7.96 26.51
CA ALA A 476 -5.73 8.41 25.78
C ALA A 476 -5.51 9.73 25.02
N ALA A 477 -4.69 10.63 25.56
CA ALA A 477 -4.36 11.90 24.89
C ALA A 477 -3.48 11.72 23.64
N MET A 478 -2.89 10.55 23.44
CA MET A 478 -1.84 10.32 22.42
C MET A 478 -2.20 9.21 21.42
N THR A 479 -3.40 8.64 21.52
CA THR A 479 -3.86 7.56 20.64
C THR A 479 -5.32 7.75 20.27
N SER A 480 -5.71 7.30 19.08
CA SER A 480 -7.11 7.27 18.65
C SER A 480 -7.84 6.00 19.11
N LEU A 481 -7.12 5.05 19.71
CA LEU A 481 -7.70 3.81 20.23
C LEU A 481 -8.49 4.08 21.54
N PRO A 482 -9.60 3.36 21.77
CA PRO A 482 -10.25 3.33 23.07
C PRO A 482 -9.28 2.94 24.19
N VAL A 483 -9.25 3.74 25.26
CA VAL A 483 -8.48 3.46 26.47
C VAL A 483 -9.42 3.16 27.62
N ILE A 484 -9.21 2.00 28.25
CA ILE A 484 -9.90 1.56 29.46
C ILE A 484 -8.98 1.79 30.64
N GLY A 485 -9.41 2.61 31.59
CA GLY A 485 -8.65 2.92 32.79
C GLY A 485 -9.04 2.01 33.95
N VAL A 486 -8.05 1.38 34.58
CA VAL A 486 -8.21 0.57 35.80
C VAL A 486 -7.57 1.32 36.97
N PRO A 487 -8.37 1.92 37.87
CA PRO A 487 -7.83 2.50 39.09
C PRO A 487 -7.26 1.40 39.98
N VAL A 488 -5.97 1.43 40.25
CA VAL A 488 -5.33 0.46 41.17
C VAL A 488 -5.29 1.05 42.56
N LYS A 489 -5.71 0.27 43.55
CA LYS A 489 -5.73 0.70 44.95
C LYS A 489 -4.32 1.04 45.45
N GLY A 490 -4.09 2.33 45.71
CA GLY A 490 -2.90 2.84 46.40
C GLY A 490 -2.98 2.69 47.92
N SER A 491 -1.88 2.96 48.62
CA SER A 491 -1.77 2.81 50.08
C SER A 491 -2.42 3.92 50.89
N SER A 492 -2.68 5.10 50.30
CA SER A 492 -3.07 6.30 51.06
C SER A 492 -4.57 6.59 51.05
N LEU A 493 -5.27 6.36 49.93
CA LEU A 493 -6.68 6.77 49.74
C LEU A 493 -7.55 5.65 49.15
N ASP A 494 -7.17 4.39 49.38
CA ASP A 494 -7.89 3.20 48.94
C ASP A 494 -8.24 3.16 47.43
N GLY A 495 -7.50 3.90 46.59
CA GLY A 495 -7.70 3.99 45.15
C GLY A 495 -8.71 5.06 44.71
N VAL A 496 -9.28 5.83 45.62
CA VAL A 496 -10.17 6.96 45.29
C VAL A 496 -9.41 8.06 44.54
N ASP A 497 -8.16 8.30 44.93
CA ASP A 497 -7.21 9.14 44.22
C ASP A 497 -7.02 8.66 42.78
N SER A 498 -6.77 7.37 42.59
CA SER A 498 -6.60 6.78 41.27
C SER A 498 -7.88 6.86 40.44
N LEU A 499 -9.05 6.63 41.06
CA LEU A 499 -10.34 6.72 40.39
C LEU A 499 -10.58 8.14 39.88
N HIS A 500 -10.40 9.14 40.75
CA HIS A 500 -10.58 10.54 40.39
C HIS A 500 -9.62 10.97 39.28
N SER A 501 -8.35 10.57 39.37
CA SER A 501 -7.36 10.87 38.32
C SER A 501 -7.73 10.31 36.95
N ILE A 502 -8.37 9.15 36.90
CA ILE A 502 -8.69 8.48 35.63
C ILE A 502 -10.05 8.95 35.09
N VAL A 503 -11.04 9.18 35.94
CA VAL A 503 -12.40 9.57 35.51
C VAL A 503 -12.51 11.08 35.18
N GLN A 504 -11.69 11.93 35.78
CA GLN A 504 -11.73 13.39 35.61
C GLN A 504 -10.88 13.87 34.42
N MET A 505 -11.14 13.34 33.23
CA MET A 505 -10.42 13.74 32.02
C MET A 505 -10.98 15.03 31.38
N PRO A 506 -10.14 15.88 30.79
CA PRO A 506 -10.60 17.05 30.04
C PRO A 506 -11.45 16.64 28.83
N ARG A 507 -12.31 17.57 28.38
CA ARG A 507 -13.15 17.39 27.18
C ARG A 507 -12.28 17.01 25.98
N GLY A 508 -12.70 15.98 25.25
CA GLY A 508 -12.00 15.49 24.06
C GLY A 508 -11.00 14.35 24.30
N VAL A 509 -10.73 13.96 25.55
CA VAL A 509 -9.82 12.85 25.89
C VAL A 509 -10.53 11.82 26.78
N PRO A 510 -11.51 11.06 26.25
CA PRO A 510 -12.28 10.13 27.05
C PRO A 510 -11.45 8.92 27.51
N VAL A 511 -11.65 8.50 28.76
CA VAL A 511 -11.18 7.22 29.29
C VAL A 511 -12.38 6.45 29.82
N ALA A 512 -12.51 5.18 29.41
CA ALA A 512 -13.55 4.30 29.92
C ALA A 512 -13.08 3.70 31.27
N THR A 513 -13.47 4.33 32.37
CA THR A 513 -13.00 3.96 33.71
C THR A 513 -13.85 2.84 34.33
N VAL A 514 -13.20 1.75 34.74
CA VAL A 514 -13.84 0.68 35.53
C VAL A 514 -13.69 0.93 37.03
N ALA A 515 -14.38 0.14 37.86
CA ALA A 515 -14.26 0.23 39.31
C ALA A 515 -12.82 -0.04 39.80
N ILE A 516 -12.50 0.46 40.99
CA ILE A 516 -11.20 0.27 41.64
C ILE A 516 -10.86 -1.22 41.70
N ASN A 517 -9.64 -1.58 41.31
CA ASN A 517 -9.10 -2.94 41.18
C ASN A 517 -9.86 -3.88 40.22
N ASN A 518 -10.86 -3.41 39.47
CA ASN A 518 -11.72 -4.28 38.67
C ASN A 518 -11.19 -4.45 37.24
N SER A 519 -9.98 -5.00 37.12
CA SER A 519 -9.37 -5.28 35.81
C SER A 519 -10.14 -6.38 35.04
N THR A 520 -10.89 -7.26 35.72
CA THR A 520 -11.81 -8.22 35.09
C THR A 520 -12.80 -7.52 34.18
N ASN A 521 -13.47 -6.47 34.69
CA ASN A 521 -14.40 -5.69 33.88
C ASN A 521 -13.70 -4.90 32.76
N ALA A 522 -12.43 -4.53 32.94
CA ALA A 522 -11.66 -3.93 31.86
C ALA A 522 -11.41 -4.92 30.72
N GLY A 523 -11.06 -6.16 31.05
CA GLY A 523 -10.96 -7.25 30.07
C GLY A 523 -12.27 -7.49 29.33
N LEU A 524 -13.39 -7.61 30.06
CA LEU A 524 -14.72 -7.81 29.46
C LEU A 524 -15.18 -6.61 28.63
N LEU A 525 -14.85 -5.39 29.04
CA LEU A 525 -15.15 -4.19 28.27
C LEU A 525 -14.33 -4.15 26.96
N ALA A 526 -13.05 -4.55 27.00
CA ALA A 526 -12.25 -4.70 25.79
C ALA A 526 -12.85 -5.75 24.85
N VAL A 527 -13.28 -6.91 25.37
CA VAL A 527 -14.01 -7.95 24.61
C VAL A 527 -15.23 -7.34 23.92
N ARG A 528 -16.04 -6.56 24.63
CA ARG A 528 -17.25 -5.91 24.06
C ARG A 528 -16.92 -4.88 22.98
N ILE A 529 -15.87 -4.07 23.18
CA ILE A 529 -15.41 -3.11 22.16
C ILE A 529 -15.00 -3.84 20.88
N LEU A 530 -14.23 -4.93 21.00
CA LEU A 530 -13.85 -5.75 19.84
C LEU A 530 -15.05 -6.48 19.22
N GLY A 531 -15.96 -6.98 20.06
CA GLY A 531 -17.17 -7.68 19.65
C GLY A 531 -18.14 -6.83 18.84
N ALA A 532 -18.15 -5.51 19.05
CA ALA A 532 -18.99 -4.58 18.29
C ALA A 532 -18.74 -4.61 16.76
N SER A 533 -17.54 -5.03 16.33
CA SER A 533 -17.18 -5.19 14.92
C SER A 533 -16.75 -6.62 14.55
N ASN A 534 -16.82 -7.57 15.48
CA ASN A 534 -16.38 -8.95 15.27
C ASN A 534 -17.44 -9.95 15.75
N PRO A 535 -18.24 -10.53 14.83
CA PRO A 535 -19.33 -11.46 15.18
C PRO A 535 -18.89 -12.68 15.99
N ARG A 536 -17.66 -13.17 15.79
CA ARG A 536 -17.13 -14.30 16.55
C ARG A 536 -16.89 -13.94 18.02
N ILE A 537 -16.36 -12.75 18.28
CA ILE A 537 -16.12 -12.26 19.65
C ILE A 537 -17.46 -11.93 20.33
N GLN A 538 -18.41 -11.36 19.56
CA GLN A 538 -19.77 -11.10 20.06
C GLN A 538 -20.44 -12.39 20.53
N ALA A 539 -20.44 -13.45 19.71
CA ALA A 539 -21.03 -14.73 20.08
C ALA A 539 -20.37 -15.34 21.33
N ALA A 540 -19.03 -15.27 21.43
CA ALA A 540 -18.33 -15.73 22.63
C ALA A 540 -18.72 -14.93 23.90
N MET A 541 -19.02 -13.63 23.75
CA MET A 541 -19.51 -12.79 24.84
C MET A 541 -20.93 -13.17 25.25
N ASP A 542 -21.79 -13.50 24.29
CA ASP A 542 -23.15 -14.00 24.55
C ASP A 542 -23.12 -15.33 25.31
N GLU A 543 -22.25 -16.27 24.90
CA GLU A 543 -22.01 -17.53 25.61
C GLU A 543 -21.51 -17.30 27.04
N TYR A 544 -20.59 -16.35 27.24
CA TYR A 544 -20.11 -15.98 28.57
C TYR A 544 -21.25 -15.46 29.46
N MET A 545 -22.12 -14.60 28.93
CA MET A 545 -23.28 -14.10 29.68
C MET A 545 -24.25 -15.22 30.07
N GLN A 546 -24.55 -16.15 29.15
CA GLN A 546 -25.39 -17.31 29.44
C GLN A 546 -24.76 -18.24 30.48
N LYS A 547 -23.44 -18.44 30.44
CA LYS A 547 -22.73 -19.25 31.44
C LYS A 547 -22.82 -18.61 32.82
N MET A 548 -22.62 -17.29 32.91
CA MET A 548 -22.73 -16.56 34.16
C MET A 548 -24.14 -16.65 34.76
N GLU A 549 -25.18 -16.55 33.93
CA GLU A 549 -26.57 -16.76 34.35
C GLU A 549 -26.77 -18.15 34.95
N LYS A 550 -26.32 -19.20 34.26
CA LYS A 550 -26.40 -20.59 34.75
C LYS A 550 -25.64 -20.80 36.07
N GLU A 551 -24.46 -20.21 36.20
CA GLU A 551 -23.67 -20.30 37.45
C GLU A 551 -24.37 -19.63 38.63
N VAL A 552 -25.01 -18.48 38.41
CA VAL A 552 -25.78 -17.79 39.45
C VAL A 552 -27.01 -18.60 39.82
N LEU A 553 -27.78 -19.10 38.85
CA LEU A 553 -28.94 -19.95 39.12
C LEU A 553 -28.55 -21.21 39.90
N GLY A 554 -27.42 -21.86 39.56
CA GLY A 554 -26.93 -23.01 40.32
C GLY A 554 -26.52 -22.67 41.76
N LYS A 555 -26.02 -21.45 42.02
CA LYS A 555 -25.75 -20.98 43.39
C LYS A 555 -27.04 -20.71 44.15
N VAL A 556 -28.06 -20.16 43.49
CA VAL A 556 -29.41 -19.98 44.05
C VAL A 556 -30.00 -21.33 44.44
N ASP A 557 -30.00 -22.29 43.52
CA ASP A 557 -30.50 -23.65 43.79
C ASP A 557 -29.75 -24.31 44.96
N ARG A 558 -28.42 -24.15 45.02
CA ARG A 558 -27.61 -24.69 46.13
C ARG A 558 -27.96 -24.02 47.46
N LEU A 559 -28.06 -22.70 47.49
CA LEU A 559 -28.41 -21.94 48.68
C LEU A 559 -29.82 -22.31 49.18
N ASP A 560 -30.76 -22.53 48.26
CA ASP A 560 -32.13 -22.97 48.57
C ASP A 560 -32.17 -24.40 49.12
N GLN A 561 -31.26 -25.28 48.67
CA GLN A 561 -31.19 -26.67 49.12
C GLN A 561 -30.56 -26.85 50.52
N ILE A 562 -29.42 -26.20 50.79
CA ILE A 562 -28.67 -26.41 52.05
C ILE A 562 -28.88 -25.28 53.07
N GLY A 563 -29.51 -24.18 52.65
CA GLY A 563 -29.74 -23.00 53.48
C GLY A 563 -28.47 -22.18 53.75
N TRP A 564 -28.65 -20.92 54.14
CA TRP A 564 -27.54 -19.96 54.33
C TRP A 564 -26.57 -20.32 55.46
N LYS A 565 -26.95 -21.21 56.38
CA LYS A 565 -26.10 -21.62 57.51
C LYS A 565 -25.04 -22.65 57.12
N GLU A 566 -25.31 -23.44 56.08
CA GLU A 566 -24.41 -24.51 55.60
C GLU A 566 -23.71 -24.16 54.27
N TYR A 567 -24.10 -23.05 53.63
CA TYR A 567 -23.53 -22.52 52.40
C TYR A 567 -22.22 -21.75 52.66
#